data_AF-A0A100XWM3-F1
#
_entry.id   AF-A0A100XWM3-F1
#
_cell.length_a   1.000
_cell.length_b   1.000
_cell.length_c   1.000
_cell.angle_alpha   90.00
_cell.angle_beta   90.00
_cell.angle_gamma   90.00
#
_symmetry.space_group_name_H-M   'P 1'
#
loop_
_entity.id
_entity.type
_entity.pdbx_description
1 polymer ?
#
loop_
_entity_poly.entity_id
_entity_poly.type
_entity_poly.pdbx_seq_one_letter_code
_entity_poly.pdbx_strand_id
1 'polypeptide(L)'
;MKTKEKPVGRVAVKLSDRRVFESIVDGLARAIKEKPEDVVWFFQVKELMRSMDEPMDDSEAWDAILEDNKAVEMSTGALIETARERLKKFRRIERKLKKLGVI
;
A
#
# COMPACT_ATOMS: atom_id res chain seq x y z
N MET A 1 -31.12 -30.76 2.47
CA MET A 1 -30.87 -29.36 2.07
C MET A 1 -29.37 -29.21 1.79
N LYS A 2 -28.97 -28.80 0.57
CA LYS A 2 -27.56 -28.52 0.24
C LYS A 2 -27.37 -27.01 0.27
N THR A 3 -26.69 -26.52 1.29
CA THR A 3 -26.23 -25.13 1.39
C THR A 3 -25.18 -24.89 0.31
N LYS A 4 -25.46 -23.98 -0.62
CA LYS A 4 -24.48 -23.49 -1.58
C LYS A 4 -23.64 -22.42 -0.87
N GLU A 5 -22.40 -22.75 -0.55
CA GLU A 5 -21.40 -21.76 -0.19
C GLU A 5 -21.17 -20.83 -1.39
N LYS A 6 -21.34 -19.53 -1.17
CA LYS A 6 -20.98 -18.51 -2.16
C LYS A 6 -19.45 -18.41 -2.16
N PRO A 7 -18.77 -18.54 -3.31
CA PRO A 7 -17.34 -18.30 -3.37
C PRO A 7 -17.09 -16.81 -3.11
N VAL A 8 -16.36 -16.52 -2.03
CA VAL A 8 -15.78 -15.21 -1.75
C VAL A 8 -14.91 -14.85 -2.96
N GLY A 9 -15.33 -13.81 -3.68
CA GLY A 9 -14.74 -13.44 -4.96
C GLY A 9 -13.26 -13.08 -4.81
N ARG A 10 -12.36 -14.02 -5.11
CA ARG A 10 -11.03 -13.65 -5.60
C ARG A 10 -11.27 -12.94 -6.92
N VAL A 11 -11.06 -11.62 -6.95
CA VAL A 11 -11.11 -10.85 -8.19
C VAL A 11 -10.07 -11.46 -9.13
N ALA A 12 -10.54 -12.25 -10.09
CA ALA A 12 -9.70 -12.84 -11.12
C ALA A 12 -9.27 -11.72 -12.06
N VAL A 13 -8.13 -11.10 -11.76
CA VAL A 13 -7.50 -10.10 -12.63
C VAL A 13 -7.15 -10.80 -13.93
N LYS A 14 -7.72 -10.36 -15.06
CA LYS A 14 -7.41 -10.96 -16.36
C LYS A 14 -5.91 -10.76 -16.64
N LEU A 15 -5.29 -11.74 -17.30
CA LEU A 15 -3.86 -11.69 -17.67
C LEU A 15 -3.49 -10.42 -18.48
N SER A 16 -4.43 -9.91 -19.27
CA SER A 16 -4.32 -8.62 -19.97
C SER A 16 -4.13 -7.45 -19.02
N ASP A 17 -4.91 -7.41 -17.95
CA ASP A 17 -4.97 -6.31 -16.99
C ASP A 17 -3.69 -6.30 -16.13
N ARG A 18 -3.16 -7.49 -15.84
CA ARG A 18 -1.88 -7.65 -15.16
C ARG A 18 -0.71 -7.12 -15.99
N ARG A 19 -0.64 -7.44 -17.29
CA ARG A 19 0.45 -6.96 -18.16
C ARG A 19 0.40 -5.45 -18.37
N VAL A 20 -0.80 -4.89 -18.49
CA VAL A 20 -1.00 -3.44 -18.57
C VAL A 20 -0.55 -2.77 -17.28
N PHE A 21 -0.92 -3.33 -16.13
CA PHE A 21 -0.47 -2.84 -14.82
C PHE A 21 1.06 -2.88 -14.68
N GLU A 22 1.69 -4.02 -14.99
CA GLU A 22 3.15 -4.19 -14.98
C GLU A 22 3.84 -3.16 -15.88
N SER A 23 3.34 -2.95 -17.10
CA SER A 23 3.87 -1.93 -18.02
C SER A 23 3.74 -0.50 -17.50
N ILE A 24 2.63 -0.17 -16.81
CA ILE A 24 2.43 1.15 -16.22
C ILE A 24 3.45 1.37 -15.09
N VAL A 25 3.58 0.38 -14.19
CA VAL A 25 4.53 0.43 -13.07
C VAL A 25 5.96 0.59 -13.59
N ASP A 26 6.37 -0.20 -14.57
CA ASP A 26 7.69 -0.11 -15.20
C ASP A 26 7.91 1.25 -15.87
N GLY A 27 6.92 1.75 -16.59
CA GLY A 27 6.98 3.07 -17.25
C GLY A 27 7.18 4.20 -16.25
N LEU A 28 6.39 4.19 -15.17
CA LEU A 28 6.50 5.15 -14.08
C LEU A 28 7.88 5.07 -13.40
N ALA A 29 8.31 3.86 -13.03
CA ALA A 29 9.59 3.61 -12.38
C ALA A 29 10.77 4.16 -13.21
N ARG A 30 10.78 3.90 -14.52
CA ARG A 30 11.78 4.47 -15.45
C ARG A 30 11.70 5.98 -15.51
N ALA A 31 10.50 6.55 -15.64
CA ALA A 31 10.30 8.00 -15.76
C ALA A 31 10.76 8.77 -14.51
N ILE A 32 10.54 8.22 -13.31
CA ILE A 32 10.95 8.85 -12.04
C ILE A 32 12.33 8.38 -11.55
N LYS A 33 12.99 7.46 -12.26
CA LYS A 33 14.26 6.83 -11.86
C LYS A 33 14.17 6.23 -10.44
N GLU A 34 13.16 5.41 -10.21
CA GLU A 34 12.99 4.60 -9.00
C GLU A 34 12.81 3.13 -9.41
N LYS A 35 12.80 2.22 -8.44
CA LYS A 35 12.53 0.81 -8.71
C LYS A 35 11.02 0.55 -8.87
N PRO A 36 10.58 -0.43 -9.68
CA PRO A 36 9.18 -0.84 -9.77
C PRO A 36 8.55 -1.13 -8.41
N GLU A 37 9.27 -1.81 -7.52
CA GLU A 37 8.81 -2.15 -6.17
C GLU A 37 8.55 -0.90 -5.32
N ASP A 38 9.32 0.17 -5.53
CA ASP A 38 9.15 1.43 -4.82
C ASP A 38 7.89 2.18 -5.28
N VAL A 39 7.55 2.08 -6.57
CA VAL A 39 6.32 2.63 -7.14
C VAL A 39 5.10 1.88 -6.61
N VAL A 40 5.13 0.54 -6.62
CA VAL A 40 4.05 -0.29 -6.06
C VAL A 40 3.85 0.03 -4.58
N TRP A 41 4.94 0.04 -3.81
CA TRP A 41 4.91 0.38 -2.39
C TRP A 41 4.31 1.77 -2.13
N PHE A 42 4.65 2.76 -2.95
CA PHE A 42 4.10 4.11 -2.82
C PHE A 42 2.57 4.13 -2.95
N PHE A 43 2.01 3.48 -3.97
CA PHE A 43 0.57 3.44 -4.18
C PHE A 43 -0.17 2.62 -3.12
N GLN A 44 0.44 1.54 -2.60
CA GLN A 44 -0.11 0.80 -1.46
C GLN A 44 -0.20 1.68 -0.21
N VAL A 45 0.86 2.42 0.11
CA VAL A 45 0.84 3.35 1.25
C VAL A 45 -0.16 4.48 1.03
N LYS A 46 -0.28 5.01 -0.20
CA LYS A 46 -1.22 6.08 -0.51
C LYS A 46 -2.67 5.62 -0.35
N GLU A 47 -2.99 4.41 -0.78
CA GLU A 47 -4.31 3.80 -0.61
C GLU A 47 -4.63 3.57 0.87
N LEU A 48 -3.66 3.06 1.64
CA LEU A 48 -3.81 2.90 3.09
C LEU A 48 -4.05 4.24 3.79
N MET A 49 -3.30 5.28 3.42
CA MET A 49 -3.54 6.63 3.97
C MET A 49 -4.95 7.12 3.64
N ARG A 50 -5.45 6.85 2.43
CA ARG A 50 -6.80 7.22 2.03
C ARG A 50 -7.86 6.46 2.84
N SER A 51 -7.66 5.18 3.13
CA SER A 51 -8.57 4.41 3.98
C SER A 51 -8.50 4.82 5.45
N MET A 52 -7.37 5.37 5.91
CA MET A 52 -7.24 5.93 7.27
C MET A 52 -7.91 7.30 7.43
N ASP A 53 -8.11 8.05 6.33
CA ASP A 53 -8.91 9.28 6.34
C ASP A 53 -10.42 8.98 6.49
N GLU A 54 -10.84 7.73 6.29
CA GLU A 54 -12.20 7.28 6.60
C GLU A 54 -12.31 7.00 8.10
N PRO A 55 -13.29 7.59 8.81
CA PRO A 55 -13.46 7.33 10.24
C PRO A 55 -13.83 5.86 10.46
N MET A 56 -12.94 5.14 11.14
CA MET A 56 -13.16 3.77 11.61
C MET A 56 -13.98 3.80 12.90
N ASP A 57 -14.87 2.82 13.08
CA ASP A 57 -15.62 2.67 14.32
C ASP A 57 -14.70 2.23 15.47
N ASP A 58 -14.97 2.69 16.68
CA ASP A 58 -14.07 2.51 17.84
C ASP A 58 -13.86 1.02 18.15
N SER A 59 -14.87 0.16 17.99
CA SER A 59 -14.71 -1.28 18.21
C SER A 59 -13.82 -1.96 17.17
N GLU A 60 -13.88 -1.53 15.91
CA GLU A 60 -13.04 -2.06 14.84
C GLU A 60 -11.57 -1.64 15.04
N ALA A 61 -11.35 -0.42 15.54
CA ALA A 61 -10.01 0.06 15.87
C ALA A 61 -9.37 -0.74 17.02
N TRP A 62 -10.14 -1.07 18.06
CA TRP A 62 -9.65 -1.89 19.17
C TRP A 62 -9.30 -3.32 18.75
N ASP A 63 -10.13 -3.95 17.92
CA ASP A 63 -9.86 -5.29 17.41
C ASP A 63 -8.61 -5.30 16.50
N ALA A 64 -8.45 -4.29 15.64
CA ALA A 64 -7.25 -4.15 14.81
C ALA A 64 -5.95 -3.97 15.63
N ILE A 65 -6.00 -3.19 16.71
CA ILE A 65 -4.86 -2.99 17.64
C ILE A 65 -4.53 -4.31 18.37
N LEU A 66 -5.54 -5.08 18.75
CA LEU A 66 -5.36 -6.36 19.44
C LEU A 66 -4.84 -7.45 18.50
N GLU A 67 -5.24 -7.47 17.23
CA GLU A 67 -4.72 -8.38 16.20
C GLU A 67 -3.28 -8.04 15.78
N ASP A 68 -2.90 -6.77 15.79
CA ASP A 68 -1.55 -6.30 15.42
C ASP A 68 -0.52 -6.43 16.55
N ASN A 69 -0.90 -7.00 17.70
CA ASN A 69 0.01 -7.37 18.80
C ASN A 69 0.96 -8.55 18.45
N LYS A 70 1.34 -8.70 17.18
CA LYS A 70 2.58 -9.39 16.83
C LYS A 70 3.74 -8.48 17.24
N ALA A 71 4.20 -8.73 18.46
CA ALA A 71 5.29 -8.06 19.14
C ALA A 71 6.35 -7.55 18.16
N VAL A 72 6.37 -6.24 17.96
CA VAL A 72 7.46 -5.58 17.26
C VAL A 72 8.72 -5.78 18.11
N GLU A 73 9.62 -6.65 17.66
CA GLU A 73 10.91 -6.92 18.35
C GLU A 73 11.87 -5.72 18.33
N MET A 74 11.48 -4.60 17.72
CA MET A 74 12.27 -3.39 17.59
C MET A 74 12.00 -2.41 18.73
N SER A 75 13.05 -1.70 19.16
CA SER A 75 12.88 -0.58 20.09
C SER A 75 12.08 0.55 19.45
N THR A 76 11.40 1.35 20.27
CA THR A 76 10.68 2.56 19.83
C THR A 76 11.59 3.49 19.01
N GLY A 77 12.86 3.63 19.39
CA GLY A 77 13.83 4.43 18.63
C GLY A 77 14.06 3.89 17.22
N ALA A 78 14.26 2.58 17.09
CA ALA A 78 14.45 1.93 15.78
C ALA A 78 13.19 2.00 14.91
N LEU A 79 12.00 1.94 15.52
CA LEU A 79 10.73 2.17 14.84
C LEU A 79 10.61 3.58 14.28
N ILE A 80 10.93 4.61 15.09
CA ILE A 80 10.88 6.01 14.67
C ILE A 80 11.86 6.25 13.51
N GLU A 81 13.07 5.70 13.59
CA GLU A 81 14.07 5.84 12.53
C GLU A 81 13.61 5.17 11.23
N THR A 82 13.07 3.94 11.33
CA THR A 82 12.49 3.22 10.19
C THR A 82 11.35 4.02 9.56
N ALA A 83 10.47 4.60 10.38
CA ALA A 83 9.36 5.44 9.92
C ALA A 83 9.87 6.70 9.21
N ARG A 84 10.91 7.35 9.72
CA ARG A 84 11.53 8.54 9.08
C ARG A 84 12.10 8.23 7.71
N GLU A 85 12.85 7.14 7.57
CA GLU A 85 13.42 6.74 6.28
C GLU A 85 12.33 6.36 5.26
N ARG A 86 11.30 5.62 5.70
CA ARG A 86 10.12 5.33 4.87
C ARG A 86 9.40 6.61 4.45
N LEU A 87 9.17 7.56 5.36
CA LEU A 87 8.52 8.84 5.03
C LEU A 87 9.34 9.67 4.03
N LYS A 88 10.66 9.68 4.17
CA LYS A 88 11.57 10.36 3.24
C LYS A 88 11.48 9.75 1.84
N LYS A 89 11.46 8.41 1.74
CA LYS A 89 11.24 7.68 0.49
C LYS A 89 9.88 8.03 -0.13
N PHE A 90 8.82 7.99 0.66
CA PHE A 90 7.47 8.33 0.21
C PHE A 90 7.40 9.73 -0.41
N ARG A 91 7.89 10.75 0.32
CA ARG A 91 7.91 12.15 -0.16
C ARG A 91 8.77 12.34 -1.41
N ARG A 92 9.87 11.57 -1.54
CA ARG A 92 10.72 11.61 -2.73
C ARG A 92 9.95 11.13 -3.96
N ILE A 93 9.26 10.00 -3.85
CA ILE A 93 8.47 9.41 -4.95
C ILE A 93 7.28 10.32 -5.27
N GLU A 94 6.55 10.78 -4.24
CA GLU A 94 5.39 11.68 -4.40
C GLU A 94 5.76 12.92 -5.21
N ARG A 95 6.86 13.59 -4.85
CA ARG A 95 7.32 14.79 -5.56
C ARG A 95 7.64 14.50 -7.03
N LYS A 96 8.22 13.34 -7.33
CA LYS A 96 8.55 12.96 -8.70
C LYS A 96 7.30 12.64 -9.52
N LEU A 97 6.33 11.94 -8.94
CA LEU A 97 5.05 11.64 -9.59
C LEU A 97 4.21 12.90 -9.83
N LYS A 98 4.18 13.85 -8.87
CA LYS A 98 3.56 15.18 -9.06
C LYS A 98 4.17 15.94 -10.24
N LYS A 99 5.51 15.91 -10.36
CA LYS A 99 6.21 16.53 -11.51
C LYS A 99 5.87 15.90 -12.86
N LEU A 100 5.46 14.62 -12.87
CA LEU A 100 5.00 13.92 -14.07
C LEU A 100 3.50 14.10 -14.34
N GLY A 101 2.74 14.73 -13.43
CA GLY A 101 1.29 14.90 -13.56
C GLY A 101 0.49 13.60 -13.36
N VAL A 102 1.08 12.61 -12.69
CA VAL A 102 0.41 11.32 -12.41
C VAL A 102 -0.53 11.43 -11.21
N ILE A 103 -0.18 12.29 -10.25
CA ILE A 103 -0.92 12.58 -9.01
C ILE A 103 -0.88 14.08 -8.70
#